data_AF-A0A2M8SAU4-F1
#
_entry.id   AF-A0A2M8SAU4-F1
#
_cell.length_a   1.000
_cell.length_b   1.000
_cell.length_c   1.000
_cell.angle_alpha   90.00
_cell.angle_beta   90.00
_cell.angle_gamma   90.00
#
_symmetry.space_group_name_H-M   'P 1'
#
loop_
_entity.id
_entity.type
_entity.pdbx_description
1 polymer ?
#
loop_
_entity_poly.entity_id
_entity_poly.type
_entity_poly.pdbx_seq_one_letter_code
_entity_poly.pdbx_strand_id
1 'polypeptide(L)'
;MSTSRQANLQPRNLKSLLAWKALAVVIAFAFLALSVPFWLSILYRLPPDFFKILAGLLPFGALLVSAYFRILRILHEGLHVIAALWLDIPGKDLRAKGVHVYIRRAPKREWILVTLCPIILPVFALLILGPFDMNWAFVYFFAIMVGSSKDLASVLFVLLEPGQFVQNTSNGLSVTAA
;
A
#
# COMPACT_ATOMS: atom_id res chain seq x y z
N MET A 1 36.06 -14.78 17.65
CA MET A 1 36.42 -13.71 16.69
C MET A 1 35.48 -13.79 15.50
N SER A 2 34.47 -12.91 15.40
CA SER A 2 33.55 -12.83 14.23
C SER A 2 33.29 -11.37 13.84
N THR A 3 34.37 -10.60 13.64
CA THR A 3 34.35 -9.17 13.35
C THR A 3 34.37 -8.83 11.85
N SER A 4 33.96 -9.75 10.96
CA SER A 4 34.14 -9.57 9.50
C SER A 4 32.85 -9.44 8.66
N ARG A 5 31.65 -9.39 9.27
CA ARG A 5 30.38 -9.12 8.53
C ARG A 5 29.75 -7.74 8.77
N GLN A 6 30.46 -6.83 9.45
CA GLN A 6 30.11 -5.41 9.49
C GLN A 6 30.82 -4.58 8.42
N ALA A 7 31.41 -5.25 7.41
CA ALA A 7 32.03 -4.60 6.28
C ALA A 7 30.98 -3.80 5.49
N ASN A 8 30.98 -2.49 5.70
CA ASN A 8 30.73 -1.49 4.65
C ASN A 8 29.44 -1.67 3.84
N LEU A 9 28.30 -1.96 4.49
CA LEU A 9 27.00 -1.87 3.84
C LEU A 9 26.66 -0.39 3.65
N GLN A 10 27.12 0.19 2.54
CA GLN A 10 26.56 1.46 2.09
C GLN A 10 25.04 1.30 1.97
N PRO A 11 24.25 2.29 2.42
CA PRO A 11 22.80 2.21 2.36
C PRO A 11 22.35 1.99 0.91
N ARG A 12 21.89 0.77 0.62
CA ARG A 12 21.39 0.41 -0.70
C ARG A 12 19.94 0.88 -0.83
N ASN A 13 19.61 1.50 -1.96
CA ASN A 13 18.23 1.88 -2.25
C ASN A 13 17.41 0.64 -2.63
N LEU A 14 16.53 0.19 -1.75
CA LEU A 14 15.71 -1.01 -1.96
C LEU A 14 14.70 -0.82 -3.09
N LYS A 15 14.18 0.41 -3.29
CA LYS A 15 13.21 0.72 -4.35
C LYS A 15 13.83 0.71 -5.76
N SER A 16 15.16 0.80 -5.88
CA SER A 16 15.82 0.70 -7.19
C SER A 16 15.98 -0.75 -7.68
N LEU A 17 15.79 -1.73 -6.79
CA LEU A 17 15.94 -3.14 -7.10
C LEU A 17 14.82 -3.64 -8.01
N LEU A 18 15.19 -4.33 -9.09
CA LEU A 18 14.22 -4.96 -9.99
C LEU A 18 13.32 -5.95 -9.22
N ALA A 19 13.90 -6.70 -8.27
CA ALA A 19 13.17 -7.62 -7.42
C ALA A 19 12.09 -6.93 -6.57
N TRP A 20 12.35 -5.73 -6.04
CA TRP A 20 11.34 -4.96 -5.31
C TRP A 20 10.19 -4.53 -6.23
N LYS A 21 10.51 -4.03 -7.44
CA LYS A 21 9.49 -3.62 -8.43
C LYS A 21 8.63 -4.81 -8.86
N ALA A 22 9.27 -5.94 -9.15
CA ALA A 22 8.59 -7.18 -9.50
C ALA A 22 7.65 -7.64 -8.37
N LEU A 23 8.15 -7.64 -7.12
CA LEU A 23 7.34 -8.02 -5.96
C LEU A 23 6.12 -7.11 -5.77
N ALA A 24 6.30 -5.79 -5.87
CA ALA A 24 5.19 -4.84 -5.75
C ALA A 24 4.11 -5.09 -6.83
N VAL A 25 4.53 -5.35 -8.08
CA VAL A 25 3.62 -5.68 -9.17
C VAL A 25 2.92 -7.03 -8.94
N VAL A 26 3.65 -8.04 -8.51
CA VAL A 26 3.09 -9.38 -8.21
C VAL A 26 2.05 -9.29 -7.10
N ILE A 27 2.33 -8.57 -6.01
CA ILE A 27 1.37 -8.36 -4.92
C ILE A 27 0.13 -7.61 -5.43
N ALA A 28 0.31 -6.53 -6.21
CA ALA A 28 -0.80 -5.78 -6.78
C ALA A 28 -1.66 -6.65 -7.71
N PHE A 29 -1.02 -7.45 -8.56
CA PHE A 29 -1.70 -8.37 -9.47
C PHE A 29 -2.43 -9.47 -8.72
N ALA A 30 -1.85 -10.02 -7.65
CA ALA A 30 -2.50 -11.03 -6.82
C ALA A 30 -3.79 -10.48 -6.18
N PHE A 31 -3.75 -9.29 -5.59
CA PHE A 31 -4.96 -8.67 -5.05
C PHE A 31 -6.00 -8.37 -6.13
N LEU A 32 -5.57 -7.85 -7.29
CA LEU A 32 -6.49 -7.60 -8.39
C LEU A 32 -7.13 -8.91 -8.90
N ALA A 33 -6.33 -9.96 -9.11
CA ALA A 33 -6.81 -11.26 -9.56
C ALA A 33 -7.79 -11.89 -8.56
N LEU A 34 -7.56 -11.73 -7.25
CA LEU A 34 -8.51 -12.17 -6.23
C LEU A 34 -9.83 -11.39 -6.24
N SER A 35 -9.83 -10.14 -6.73
CA SER A 35 -11.07 -9.38 -6.94
C SER A 35 -11.87 -9.82 -8.19
N VAL A 36 -11.21 -10.41 -9.20
CA VAL A 36 -11.82 -10.75 -10.51
C VAL A 36 -12.93 -11.80 -10.43
N PRO A 37 -12.77 -12.95 -9.74
CA PRO A 37 -13.85 -13.93 -9.58
C PRO A 37 -15.14 -13.33 -9.01
N PHE A 38 -15.02 -12.37 -8.09
CA PHE A 38 -16.17 -11.67 -7.53
C PHE A 38 -16.83 -10.76 -8.58
N TRP A 39 -16.06 -9.98 -9.34
CA TRP A 39 -16.61 -9.17 -10.44
C TRP A 39 -17.29 -10.02 -11.51
N LEU A 40 -16.70 -11.15 -11.91
CA LEU A 40 -17.29 -12.06 -12.88
C LEU A 40 -18.62 -12.65 -12.40
N SER A 41 -18.74 -12.94 -11.10
CA SER A 41 -19.99 -13.45 -10.51
C SER A 41 -21.14 -12.44 -10.57
N ILE A 42 -20.83 -11.13 -10.53
CA ILE A 42 -21.79 -10.04 -10.64
C ILE A 42 -22.13 -9.79 -12.12
N LEU A 43 -21.11 -9.72 -12.98
CA LEU A 43 -21.27 -9.44 -14.41
C LEU A 43 -22.08 -10.51 -15.14
N TYR A 44 -21.96 -11.78 -14.74
CA TYR A 44 -22.72 -12.88 -15.34
C TYR A 44 -24.24 -12.82 -15.05
N ARG A 45 -24.66 -12.07 -14.02
CA ARG A 45 -26.08 -11.93 -13.63
C ARG A 45 -26.78 -10.75 -14.29
N LEU A 46 -26.06 -9.94 -15.07
CA LEU A 46 -26.58 -8.71 -15.65
C LEU A 46 -27.08 -8.93 -17.09
N PRO A 47 -28.23 -8.34 -17.47
CA PRO A 47 -28.77 -8.49 -18.82
C PRO A 47 -27.85 -7.80 -19.86
N PRO A 48 -27.80 -8.29 -21.11
CA PRO A 48 -26.96 -7.73 -22.17
C PRO A 48 -27.14 -6.21 -22.39
N ASP A 49 -28.36 -5.71 -22.19
CA ASP A 49 -28.68 -4.28 -22.36
C ASP A 49 -28.06 -3.39 -21.26
N PHE A 50 -27.72 -3.95 -20.10
CA PHE A 50 -26.97 -3.25 -19.05
C PHE A 50 -25.58 -2.83 -19.56
N PHE A 51 -24.93 -3.62 -20.42
CA PHE A 51 -23.61 -3.29 -20.95
C PHE A 51 -23.64 -2.11 -21.93
N LYS A 52 -24.76 -1.88 -22.63
CA LYS A 52 -24.95 -0.70 -23.50
C LYS A 52 -25.05 0.57 -22.68
N ILE A 53 -25.79 0.52 -21.56
CA ILE A 53 -25.89 1.62 -20.59
C ILE A 53 -24.53 1.87 -19.92
N LEU A 54 -23.83 0.81 -19.50
CA LEU A 54 -22.50 0.89 -18.89
C LEU A 54 -21.46 1.50 -19.83
N ALA A 55 -21.49 1.15 -21.13
CA ALA A 55 -20.62 1.75 -22.14
C ALA A 55 -20.87 3.26 -22.31
N GLY A 56 -22.15 3.69 -22.30
CA GLY A 56 -22.51 5.11 -22.34
C GLY A 56 -22.09 5.89 -21.09
N LEU A 57 -22.08 5.24 -19.93
CA LEU A 57 -21.66 5.83 -18.65
C LEU A 57 -20.15 5.73 -18.40
N LEU A 58 -19.41 4.97 -19.20
CA LEU A 58 -17.98 4.70 -19.01
C LEU A 58 -17.13 5.98 -18.86
N PRO A 59 -17.33 7.07 -19.63
CA PRO A 59 -16.54 8.30 -19.48
C PRO A 59 -16.78 8.98 -18.12
N PHE A 60 -18.04 9.01 -17.65
CA PHE A 60 -18.41 9.56 -16.34
C PHE A 60 -17.96 8.64 -15.21
N GLY A 61 -18.09 7.34 -15.39
CA GLY A 61 -17.59 6.31 -14.49
C GLY A 61 -16.08 6.41 -14.29
N ALA A 62 -15.30 6.58 -15.36
CA ALA A 62 -13.86 6.75 -15.27
C ALA A 62 -13.44 7.97 -14.43
N LEU A 63 -14.16 9.08 -14.58
CA LEU A 63 -13.98 10.28 -13.74
C LEU A 63 -14.29 10.02 -12.26
N LEU A 64 -15.43 9.39 -11.97
CA LEU A 64 -15.82 9.04 -10.60
C LEU A 64 -14.85 8.05 -9.95
N VAL A 65 -14.42 7.04 -10.70
CA VAL A 65 -13.43 6.04 -10.28
C VAL A 65 -12.09 6.71 -9.99
N SER A 66 -11.64 7.64 -10.84
CA SER A 66 -10.41 8.41 -10.62
C SER A 66 -10.49 9.26 -9.34
N ALA A 67 -11.60 9.97 -9.13
CA ALA A 67 -11.83 10.75 -7.91
C ALA A 67 -11.86 9.86 -6.66
N TYR A 68 -12.53 8.70 -6.74
CA TYR A 68 -12.60 7.72 -5.67
C TYR A 68 -11.21 7.22 -5.26
N PHE A 69 -10.38 6.79 -6.22
CA PHE A 69 -9.01 6.35 -5.93
C PHE A 69 -8.12 7.47 -5.37
N ARG A 70 -8.37 8.72 -5.76
CA ARG A 70 -7.66 9.87 -5.19
C ARG A 70 -8.01 10.07 -3.72
N ILE A 71 -9.29 9.96 -3.34
CA ILE A 71 -9.73 10.05 -1.95
C ILE A 71 -9.14 8.90 -1.12
N LEU A 72 -9.22 7.67 -1.62
CA LEU A 72 -8.61 6.53 -0.95
C LEU A 72 -7.10 6.71 -0.73
N ARG A 73 -6.39 7.28 -1.71
CA ARG A 73 -4.96 7.58 -1.55
C ARG A 73 -4.70 8.62 -0.47
N ILE A 74 -5.52 9.67 -0.38
CA ILE A 74 -5.39 10.69 0.67
C ILE A 74 -5.62 10.05 2.04
N LEU A 75 -6.64 9.20 2.19
CA LEU A 75 -6.90 8.47 3.43
C LEU A 75 -5.74 7.52 3.78
N HIS A 76 -5.24 6.77 2.81
CA HIS A 76 -4.10 5.86 2.96
C HIS A 76 -2.87 6.59 3.49
N GLU A 77 -2.49 7.70 2.84
CA GLU A 77 -1.31 8.48 3.22
C GLU A 77 -1.54 9.23 4.55
N GLY A 78 -2.76 9.68 4.81
CA GLY A 78 -3.16 10.26 6.10
C GLY A 78 -3.01 9.28 7.26
N LEU A 79 -3.30 8.00 7.05
CA LEU A 79 -3.11 6.97 8.08
C LEU A 79 -1.63 6.75 8.41
N HIS A 80 -0.72 6.85 7.44
CA HIS A 80 0.71 6.85 7.75
C HIS A 80 1.09 8.03 8.66
N VAL A 81 0.54 9.22 8.42
CA VAL A 81 0.80 10.39 9.27
C VAL A 81 0.27 10.17 10.67
N ILE A 82 -0.99 9.72 10.81
CA ILE A 82 -1.62 9.46 12.10
C ILE A 82 -0.80 8.43 12.89
N ALA A 83 -0.42 7.32 12.25
CA ALA A 83 0.38 6.29 12.89
C ALA A 83 1.77 6.79 13.29
N ALA A 84 2.41 7.63 12.48
CA ALA A 84 3.70 8.21 12.83
C ALA A 84 3.60 9.14 14.04
N LEU A 85 2.54 9.95 14.12
CA LEU A 85 2.29 10.82 15.27
C LEU A 85 1.98 10.03 16.54
N TRP A 86 1.23 8.93 16.44
CA TRP A 86 0.97 8.04 17.59
C TRP A 86 2.18 7.28 18.10
N LEU A 87 3.20 7.09 17.26
CA LEU A 87 4.46 6.46 17.65
C LEU A 87 5.53 7.50 18.02
N ASP A 88 5.13 8.75 18.29
CA ASP A 88 6.00 9.86 18.68
C ASP A 88 7.16 10.12 17.70
N ILE A 89 6.97 9.81 16.40
CA ILE A 89 7.96 10.13 15.37
C ILE A 89 8.04 11.65 15.23
N PRO A 90 9.24 12.27 15.42
CA PRO A 90 9.36 13.72 15.39
C PRO A 90 8.87 14.31 14.08
N GLY A 91 8.03 15.36 14.14
CA GLY A 91 7.51 16.03 12.94
C GLY A 91 8.59 16.55 11.99
N LYS A 92 9.80 16.83 12.48
CA LYS A 92 10.97 17.19 11.65
C LYS A 92 11.42 16.08 10.68
N ASP A 93 11.10 14.83 11.00
CA ASP A 93 11.43 13.64 10.21
C ASP A 93 10.30 13.21 9.29
N LEU A 94 9.10 13.81 9.44
CA LEU A 94 8.00 13.68 8.50
C LEU A 94 8.17 14.64 7.33
N ARG A 95 8.07 14.10 6.12
CA ARG A 95 8.15 14.84 4.85
C ARG A 95 7.03 14.42 3.94
N ALA A 96 6.50 15.35 3.16
CA ALA A 96 5.52 15.06 2.12
C ALA A 96 6.05 15.55 0.76
N LYS A 97 5.77 14.78 -0.30
CA LYS A 97 5.98 15.21 -1.70
C LYS A 97 4.73 14.87 -2.50
N GLY A 98 3.92 15.88 -2.78
CA GLY A 98 2.58 15.68 -3.31
C GLY A 98 1.69 15.01 -2.26
N VAL A 99 1.01 13.93 -2.64
CA VAL A 99 0.14 13.15 -1.74
C VAL A 99 0.93 12.14 -0.90
N HIS A 100 2.18 11.84 -1.26
CA HIS A 100 2.97 10.79 -0.61
C HIS A 100 3.74 11.31 0.61
N VAL A 101 3.70 10.51 1.68
CA VAL A 101 4.36 10.80 2.96
C VAL A 101 5.58 9.90 3.12
N TYR A 102 6.64 10.48 3.69
CA TYR A 102 7.93 9.84 3.90
C TYR A 102 8.43 10.12 5.31
N ILE A 103 9.07 9.11 5.89
CA ILE A 103 9.70 9.17 7.20
C ILE A 103 11.20 9.14 6.99
N ARG A 104 11.85 10.30 7.15
CA ARG A 104 13.26 10.52 6.84
C ARG A 104 14.16 9.51 7.56
N ARG A 105 13.86 9.23 8.83
CA ARG A 105 14.53 8.23 9.64
C ARG A 105 13.59 7.78 10.77
N ALA A 106 13.44 6.48 10.95
CA ALA A 106 12.75 5.91 12.10
C ALA A 106 13.37 4.55 12.49
N PRO A 107 13.24 4.12 13.76
CA PRO A 107 13.47 2.74 14.15
C PRO A 107 12.67 1.79 13.25
N LYS A 108 13.30 0.69 12.84
CA LYS A 108 12.74 -0.27 11.88
C LYS A 108 11.38 -0.80 12.33
N ARG A 109 11.20 -1.08 13.62
CA ARG A 109 9.93 -1.51 14.20
C ARG A 109 8.82 -0.47 14.01
N GLU A 110 9.09 0.78 14.38
CA GLU A 110 8.11 1.87 14.25
C GLU A 110 7.78 2.13 12.79
N TRP A 111 8.79 2.17 11.92
CA TRP A 111 8.58 2.34 10.49
C TRP A 111 7.66 1.25 9.92
N ILE A 112 7.87 -0.02 10.27
CA ILE A 112 7.01 -1.13 9.83
C ILE A 112 5.58 -0.93 10.33
N LEU A 113 5.38 -0.55 11.59
CA LEU A 113 4.04 -0.30 12.14
C LEU A 113 3.33 0.84 11.41
N VAL A 114 4.02 1.94 11.14
CA VAL A 114 3.47 3.05 10.35
C VAL A 114 3.12 2.60 8.94
N THR A 115 4.02 1.88 8.27
CA THR A 115 3.84 1.40 6.90
C THR A 115 2.71 0.38 6.76
N LEU A 116 2.45 -0.43 7.80
CA LEU A 116 1.34 -1.38 7.79
C LEU A 116 0.00 -0.77 8.24
N CYS A 117 0.00 0.41 8.86
CA CYS A 117 -1.22 1.03 9.39
C CYS A 117 -2.36 1.16 8.36
N PRO A 118 -2.13 1.58 7.09
CA PRO A 118 -3.21 1.71 6.12
C PRO A 118 -3.94 0.42 5.75
N ILE A 119 -3.39 -0.75 6.10
CA ILE A 119 -4.06 -2.06 5.96
C ILE A 119 -5.33 -2.13 6.83
N ILE A 120 -5.50 -1.21 7.78
CA ILE A 120 -6.77 -1.10 8.52
C ILE A 120 -7.95 -0.68 7.62
N LEU A 121 -7.74 0.10 6.55
CA LEU A 121 -8.81 0.52 5.62
C LEU A 121 -9.53 -0.68 4.96
N PRO A 122 -8.82 -1.63 4.35
CA PRO A 122 -9.49 -2.81 3.79
C PRO A 122 -10.17 -3.65 4.88
N VAL A 123 -9.60 -3.75 6.09
CA VAL A 123 -10.26 -4.44 7.21
C VAL A 123 -11.59 -3.76 7.59
N PHE A 124 -11.64 -2.42 7.62
CA PHE A 124 -12.91 -1.70 7.82
C PHE A 124 -13.94 -2.00 6.73
N ALA A 125 -13.52 -2.19 5.48
CA ALA A 125 -14.44 -2.59 4.41
C ALA A 125 -15.10 -3.94 4.71
N LEU A 126 -14.34 -4.91 5.23
CA LEU A 126 -14.89 -6.20 5.66
C LEU A 126 -15.86 -6.06 6.83
N LEU A 127 -15.53 -5.25 7.84
CA LEU A 127 -16.37 -5.09 9.03
C LEU A 127 -17.68 -4.35 8.74
N ILE A 128 -17.63 -3.33 7.88
CA ILE A 128 -18.80 -2.50 7.56
C ILE A 128 -19.69 -3.18 6.52
N LEU A 129 -19.11 -3.75 5.46
CA LEU A 129 -19.89 -4.31 4.35
C LEU A 129 -20.19 -5.80 4.53
N GLY A 130 -19.35 -6.55 5.26
CA GLY A 130 -19.49 -7.98 5.45
C GLY A 130 -20.85 -8.44 6.00
N PRO A 131 -21.46 -7.73 6.98
CA PRO A 131 -22.80 -8.06 7.47
C PRO A 131 -23.92 -7.89 6.42
N PHE A 132 -23.72 -7.10 5.37
CA PHE A 132 -24.72 -6.83 4.34
C PHE A 132 -24.51 -7.70 3.10
N ASP A 133 -23.29 -7.71 2.56
CA ASP A 133 -22.90 -8.56 1.44
C ASP A 133 -21.40 -8.85 1.48
N MET A 134 -21.07 -10.10 1.82
CA MET A 134 -19.70 -10.56 1.92
C MET A 134 -18.95 -10.51 0.57
N ASN A 135 -19.65 -10.65 -0.56
CA ASN A 135 -19.01 -10.59 -1.89
C ASN A 135 -18.51 -9.18 -2.18
N TRP A 136 -19.36 -8.17 -1.96
CA TRP A 136 -18.95 -6.77 -2.10
C TRP A 136 -17.86 -6.41 -1.09
N ALA A 137 -17.97 -6.87 0.15
CA ALA A 137 -16.95 -6.67 1.16
C ALA A 137 -15.57 -7.17 0.70
N PHE A 138 -15.48 -8.36 0.11
CA PHE A 138 -14.24 -8.89 -0.44
C PHE A 138 -13.74 -8.09 -1.66
N VAL A 139 -14.62 -7.67 -2.56
CA VAL A 139 -14.25 -6.81 -3.71
C VAL A 139 -13.58 -5.53 -3.21
N TYR A 140 -14.20 -4.83 -2.26
CA TYR A 140 -13.65 -3.59 -1.69
C TYR A 140 -12.37 -3.85 -0.91
N PHE A 141 -12.30 -4.94 -0.13
CA PHE A 141 -11.08 -5.34 0.58
C PHE A 141 -9.90 -5.47 -0.40
N PHE A 142 -10.04 -6.30 -1.44
CA PHE A 142 -8.96 -6.55 -2.39
C PHE A 142 -8.61 -5.31 -3.22
N ALA A 143 -9.62 -4.53 -3.64
CA ALA A 143 -9.40 -3.29 -4.40
C ALA A 143 -8.60 -2.26 -3.59
N ILE A 144 -8.88 -2.09 -2.30
CA ILE A 144 -8.13 -1.18 -1.43
C ILE A 144 -6.72 -1.74 -1.15
N MET A 145 -6.57 -3.07 -0.97
CA MET A 145 -5.27 -3.72 -0.76
C MET A 145 -4.28 -3.51 -1.91
N VAL A 146 -4.74 -3.33 -3.16
CA VAL A 146 -3.87 -2.95 -4.29
C VAL A 146 -3.08 -1.68 -3.98
N GLY A 147 -3.68 -0.71 -3.29
CA GLY A 147 -3.03 0.53 -2.87
C GLY A 147 -1.87 0.32 -1.88
N SER A 148 -1.92 -0.76 -1.09
CA SER A 148 -0.90 -1.14 -0.10
C SER A 148 0.19 -2.07 -0.64
N SER A 149 0.15 -2.44 -1.92
CA SER A 149 1.09 -3.38 -2.54
C SER A 149 2.56 -2.95 -2.43
N LYS A 150 2.83 -1.66 -2.65
CA LYS A 150 4.18 -1.08 -2.54
C LYS A 150 4.67 -1.04 -1.09
N ASP A 151 3.77 -0.85 -0.14
CA ASP A 151 4.09 -0.82 1.28
C ASP A 151 4.46 -2.21 1.77
N LEU A 152 3.66 -3.23 1.41
CA LEU A 152 3.95 -4.63 1.67
C LEU A 152 5.29 -5.07 1.07
N ALA A 153 5.54 -4.74 -0.20
CA ALA A 153 6.83 -5.05 -0.84
C ALA A 153 8.00 -4.36 -0.11
N SER A 154 7.82 -3.11 0.32
CA SER A 154 8.83 -2.36 1.07
C SER A 154 9.09 -2.97 2.45
N VAL A 155 8.06 -3.39 3.18
CA VAL A 155 8.18 -4.07 4.47
C VAL A 155 8.93 -5.38 4.34
N LEU A 156 8.61 -6.20 3.32
CA LEU A 156 9.29 -7.47 3.08
C LEU A 156 10.80 -7.28 2.85
N PHE A 157 11.18 -6.32 2.00
CA PHE A 157 12.60 -6.02 1.79
C PHE A 157 13.26 -5.44 3.04
N VAL A 158 12.60 -4.51 3.74
CA VAL A 158 13.14 -3.94 4.99
C VAL A 158 13.37 -5.03 6.03
N LEU A 159 12.47 -5.99 6.18
CA LEU A 159 12.61 -7.11 7.12
C LEU A 159 13.87 -7.94 6.84
N LEU A 160 14.15 -8.21 5.56
CA LEU A 160 15.31 -9.00 5.11
C LEU A 160 16.65 -8.28 5.25
N GLU A 161 16.65 -6.94 5.27
CA GLU A 161 17.88 -6.15 5.37
C GLU A 161 18.37 -6.01 6.81
N PRO A 162 19.68 -6.24 7.08
CA PRO A 162 20.26 -6.06 8.41
C PRO A 162 20.36 -4.56 8.77
N GLY A 163 19.86 -4.21 9.96
CA GLY A 163 19.96 -2.86 10.51
C GLY A 163 18.76 -2.51 11.40
N GLN A 164 18.90 -1.40 12.13
CA GLN A 164 17.93 -0.98 13.16
C GLN A 164 17.11 0.23 12.74
N PHE A 165 17.56 1.00 11.76
CA PHE A 165 16.89 2.22 11.30
C PHE A 165 16.52 2.11 9.83
N VAL A 166 15.38 2.69 9.48
CA VAL A 166 14.89 2.82 8.11
C VAL A 166 14.93 4.29 7.73
N GLN A 167 15.51 4.58 6.57
CA GLN A 167 15.47 5.90 5.96
C GLN A 167 14.59 5.85 4.71
N ASN A 168 13.43 6.51 4.76
CA ASN A 168 12.50 6.61 3.64
C ASN A 168 12.45 8.05 3.15
N THR A 169 12.84 8.27 1.91
CA THR A 169 12.85 9.57 1.26
C THR A 169 12.12 9.50 -0.08
N SER A 170 11.88 10.66 -0.68
CA SER A 170 11.35 10.76 -2.04
C SER A 170 12.22 10.05 -3.10
N ASN A 171 13.51 9.85 -2.80
CA ASN A 171 14.50 9.30 -3.73
C ASN A 171 14.76 7.81 -3.49
N GLY A 172 14.36 7.26 -2.34
CA GLY A 172 14.69 5.88 -2.02
C GLY A 172 14.31 5.42 -0.62
N LEU A 173 14.51 4.13 -0.39
CA LEU A 173 14.31 3.44 0.88
C LEU A 173 15.58 2.66 1.20
N SER A 174 16.15 2.84 2.39
CA SER A 174 17.34 2.10 2.84
C SER A 174 17.26 1.74 4.32
N VAL A 175 18.02 0.74 4.73
CA VAL A 175 18.15 0.29 6.12
C VAL A 175 19.59 0.54 6.58
N THR A 176 19.77 1.10 7.78
CA THR A 176 21.09 1.41 8.37
C THR A 176 21.24 0.83 9.77
N ALA A 177 22.50 0.57 10.16
CA ALA A 177 22.83 -0.01 11.46
C ALA A 177 22.76 1.01 12.61
N ALA A 178 22.98 2.31 12.33
CA ALA A 178 22.86 3.46 13.23
C ALA A 178 22.86 4.75 12.39
#